data_AF-A0A960H7S5-F1
#
_entry.id   AF-A0A960H7S5-F1
#
_cell.length_a   1.000
_cell.length_b   1.000
_cell.length_c   1.000
_cell.angle_alpha   90.00
_cell.angle_beta   90.00
_cell.angle_gamma   90.00
#
_symmetry.space_group_name_H-M   'P 1'
#
loop_
_entity.id
_entity.type
_entity.pdbx_description
1 polymer ?
#
loop_
_entity_poly.entity_id
_entity_poly.type
_entity_poly.pdbx_seq_one_letter_code
_entity_poly.pdbx_strand_id
1 'polypeptide(L)'
;MSFLRKVFAGQWPILLVGLFLVAAFVLVALGYWRRGAAVMAIGIGVAAALRLTLTEDRAGLLVVRTRTFDVLTTASVSAAVLYIAWTIDPLGTS
;
A
#
# COMPACT_ATOMS: atom_id res chain seq x y z
N MET A 1 23.30 -16.86 3.73
CA MET A 1 22.79 -15.54 4.18
C MET A 1 22.88 -14.41 3.13
N SER A 2 23.53 -14.59 1.97
CA SER A 2 23.63 -13.55 0.92
C SER A 2 22.33 -13.30 0.14
N PHE A 3 21.49 -14.33 0.00
CA PHE A 3 20.21 -14.25 -0.70
C PHE A 3 19.21 -13.32 0.01
N LEU A 4 19.07 -13.43 1.35
CA LEU A 4 18.23 -12.51 2.13
C LEU A 4 18.71 -11.07 1.94
N ARG A 5 20.00 -10.75 2.12
CA ARG A 5 20.46 -9.37 1.93
C ARG A 5 20.20 -8.80 0.53
N LYS A 6 20.31 -9.60 -0.54
CA LYS A 6 19.99 -9.15 -1.91
C LYS A 6 18.48 -8.96 -2.12
N VAL A 7 17.65 -9.85 -1.58
CA VAL A 7 16.20 -9.72 -1.58
C VAL A 7 15.78 -8.46 -0.79
N PHE A 8 16.35 -8.25 0.40
CA PHE A 8 16.06 -7.09 1.24
C PHE A 8 16.57 -5.76 0.66
N ALA A 9 17.76 -5.75 0.06
CA ALA A 9 18.32 -4.54 -0.54
C ALA A 9 17.66 -4.16 -1.88
N GLY A 10 17.22 -5.15 -2.67
CA GLY A 10 16.56 -4.92 -3.97
C GLY A 10 15.04 -4.79 -3.91
N GLN A 11 14.39 -5.36 -2.90
CA GLN A 11 12.92 -5.37 -2.75
C GLN A 11 12.41 -4.50 -1.60
N TRP A 12 13.20 -3.52 -1.16
CA TRP A 12 12.81 -2.58 -0.12
C TRP A 12 11.42 -1.93 -0.33
N PRO A 13 10.95 -1.62 -1.57
CA PRO A 13 9.62 -1.06 -1.78
C PRO A 13 8.51 -2.05 -1.39
N ILE A 14 8.68 -3.33 -1.74
CA ILE A 14 7.73 -4.41 -1.43
C ILE A 14 7.71 -4.67 0.07
N LEU A 15 8.88 -4.68 0.71
CA LEU A 15 8.99 -4.89 2.16
C LEU A 15 8.33 -3.77 2.95
N LEU A 16 8.49 -2.51 2.50
CA LEU A 16 7.87 -1.36 3.12
C LEU A 16 6.34 -1.45 3.05
N VAL A 17 5.78 -1.71 1.86
CA VAL A 17 4.33 -1.87 1.68
C VAL A 17 3.81 -3.08 2.48
N GLY A 18 4.56 -4.19 2.48
CA GLY A 18 4.24 -5.38 3.26
C GLY A 18 4.19 -5.12 4.76
N LEU A 19 5.08 -4.26 5.29
CA LEU A 19 5.08 -3.87 6.69
C LEU A 19 3.80 -3.12 7.07
N PHE A 20 3.35 -2.17 6.24
CA PHE A 20 2.08 -1.48 6.46
C PHE A 20 0.90 -2.45 6.45
N LEU A 21 0.89 -3.41 5.53
CA LEU A 21 -0.17 -4.41 5.43
C LEU A 21 -0.23 -5.31 6.68
N VAL A 22 0.92 -5.79 7.15
CA VAL A 22 1.00 -6.59 8.39
C VAL A 22 0.53 -5.77 9.59
N ALA A 23 1.00 -4.52 9.73
CA ALA A 23 0.57 -3.64 10.81
C ALA A 23 -0.94 -3.37 10.79
N ALA A 24 -1.52 -3.15 9.59
CA ALA A 24 -2.95 -3.00 9.42
C ALA A 24 -3.73 -4.24 9.88
N PHE A 25 -3.30 -5.43 9.48
CA PHE A 25 -3.95 -6.68 9.90
C PHE A 25 -3.84 -6.94 11.39
N VAL A 26 -2.68 -6.64 12.00
CA VAL A 26 -2.52 -6.73 13.46
C VAL A 26 -3.51 -5.81 14.16
N LEU A 27 -3.65 -4.56 13.71
CA LEU A 27 -4.61 -3.61 14.29
C LEU A 27 -6.06 -4.11 14.15
N VAL A 28 -6.44 -4.63 12.98
CA VAL A 28 -7.78 -5.21 12.76
C VAL A 28 -8.01 -6.43 13.66
N ALA A 29 -7.02 -7.32 13.78
CA ALA A 29 -7.10 -8.51 14.64
C ALA A 29 -7.24 -8.15 16.14
N LEU A 30 -6.66 -7.01 16.56
CA LEU A 30 -6.80 -6.45 17.89
C LEU A 30 -8.11 -5.67 18.10
N GLY A 31 -8.98 -5.60 17.09
CA GLY A 31 -10.27 -4.90 17.15
C GLY A 31 -10.20 -3.41 16.81
N TYR A 32 -9.04 -2.87 16.47
CA TYR A 32 -8.87 -1.46 16.06
C TYR A 32 -9.22 -1.25 14.59
N TRP A 33 -10.45 -1.56 14.20
CA TRP A 33 -10.94 -1.51 12.80
C TRP A 33 -10.63 -0.21 12.07
N ARG A 34 -10.90 0.94 12.70
CA ARG A 34 -10.62 2.27 12.11
C ARG A 34 -9.13 2.51 11.88
N ARG A 35 -8.30 2.21 12.89
CA ARG A 35 -6.85 2.42 12.83
C ARG A 35 -6.22 1.45 11.82
N GLY A 36 -6.66 0.20 11.80
CA GLY A 36 -6.20 -0.81 10.85
C GLY A 36 -6.52 -0.45 9.41
N ALA A 37 -7.75 -0.01 9.11
CA ALA A 37 -8.13 0.45 7.78
C ALA A 37 -7.34 1.70 7.35
N ALA A 38 -7.12 2.65 8.26
CA ALA A 38 -6.29 3.84 7.98
C ALA A 38 -4.83 3.47 7.67
N VAL A 39 -4.22 2.57 8.45
CA VAL A 39 -2.86 2.08 8.20
C VAL A 39 -2.77 1.33 6.86
N MET A 40 -3.80 0.56 6.50
CA MET A 40 -3.90 -0.09 5.20
C MET A 40 -3.94 0.94 4.06
N ALA A 41 -4.77 1.99 4.18
CA ALA A 41 -4.84 3.06 3.19
C ALA A 41 -3.50 3.76 2.99
N ILE A 42 -2.75 4.02 4.08
CA ILE A 42 -1.41 4.59 4.03
C ILE A 42 -0.46 3.65 3.27
N GLY A 43 -0.46 2.35 3.56
CA GLY A 43 0.39 1.38 2.86
C GLY A 43 0.14 1.35 1.35
N ILE A 44 -1.12 1.41 0.94
CA ILE A 44 -1.51 1.46 -0.48
C ILE A 44 -1.08 2.79 -1.12
N GLY A 45 -1.24 3.91 -0.42
CA GLY A 45 -0.77 5.22 -0.88
C GLY A 45 0.75 5.27 -1.05
N VAL A 46 1.50 4.67 -0.12
CA VAL A 46 2.96 4.49 -0.22
C VAL A 46 3.31 3.65 -1.45
N ALA A 47 2.58 2.58 -1.74
CA ALA A 47 2.79 1.78 -2.95
C ALA A 47 2.60 2.62 -4.23
N ALA A 48 1.56 3.45 -4.29
CA ALA A 48 1.32 4.36 -5.42
C ALA A 48 2.45 5.42 -5.56
N ALA A 49 2.92 6.00 -4.46
CA ALA A 49 4.02 6.96 -4.47
C ALA A 49 5.34 6.32 -4.93
N LEU A 50 5.66 5.12 -4.42
CA LEU A 50 6.82 4.35 -4.87
C LEU A 50 6.76 4.08 -6.37
N ARG A 51 5.58 3.71 -6.88
CA ARG A 51 5.33 3.47 -8.31
C ARG A 51 5.63 4.71 -9.18
N LEU A 52 5.36 5.92 -8.68
CA LEU A 52 5.71 7.16 -9.39
C LEU A 52 7.23 7.37 -9.47
N THR A 53 7.93 7.09 -8.37
CA THR A 53 9.38 7.33 -8.25
C THR A 53 10.26 6.26 -8.92
N LEU A 54 9.74 5.05 -9.14
CA LEU A 54 10.47 3.95 -9.77
C LEU A 54 10.36 4.03 -11.30
N THR A 55 11.50 4.00 -12.00
CA THR A 55 11.54 4.03 -13.47
C THR A 55 11.09 2.70 -14.06
N GLU A 56 10.10 2.75 -14.95
CA GLU A 56 9.59 1.65 -15.77
C GLU A 56 10.32 1.67 -17.10
N ASP A 57 11.17 0.69 -17.33
CA ASP A 57 11.78 0.49 -18.63
C ASP A 57 10.76 -0.11 -19.62
N ARG A 58 10.38 0.76 -20.57
CA ARG A 58 9.88 0.53 -21.94
C ARG A 58 8.91 -0.63 -22.17
N ALA A 59 7.63 -0.38 -21.89
CA ALA A 59 6.51 -1.24 -22.30
C ALA A 59 6.14 -1.02 -23.78
N GLY A 60 6.75 -1.79 -24.69
CA GLY A 60 6.12 -2.12 -25.99
C GLY A 60 4.89 -3.02 -25.79
N LEU A 61 3.98 -3.10 -26.78
CA LEU A 61 2.73 -3.90 -26.89
C LEU A 61 1.69 -3.86 -25.73
N LEU A 62 2.05 -3.47 -24.50
CA LEU A 62 1.16 -3.32 -23.34
C LEU A 62 0.91 -1.84 -22.99
N VAL A 63 0.85 -0.99 -24.01
CA VAL A 63 0.61 0.47 -23.92
C VAL A 63 -0.68 0.82 -23.17
N VAL A 64 -1.61 -0.13 -22.99
CA VAL A 64 -2.87 0.07 -22.25
C VAL A 64 -2.65 0.27 -20.75
N ARG A 65 -1.67 -0.42 -20.14
CA ARG A 65 -1.39 -0.33 -18.69
C ARG A 65 -0.16 0.54 -18.46
N THR A 66 -0.33 1.84 -18.69
CA THR A 66 0.71 2.85 -18.39
C THR A 66 0.96 2.95 -16.88
N ARG A 67 2.14 3.45 -16.48
CA ARG A 67 2.43 3.84 -15.08
C ARG A 67 1.26 4.57 -14.45
N THR A 68 0.74 5.53 -15.22
CA THR A 68 -0.31 6.44 -14.80
C THR A 68 -1.58 5.69 -14.46
N PHE A 69 -1.99 4.71 -15.27
CA PHE A 69 -3.17 3.91 -14.97
C PHE A 69 -2.98 3.07 -13.70
N ASP A 70 -1.81 2.48 -13.50
CA ASP A 70 -1.50 1.70 -12.29
C ASP A 70 -1.48 2.58 -11.02
N VAL A 71 -0.87 3.76 -11.10
CA VAL A 71 -0.85 4.75 -10.01
C VAL A 71 -2.25 5.24 -9.72
N LEU A 72 -3.04 5.62 -10.74
CA LEU A 72 -4.41 6.10 -10.56
C LEU A 72 -5.28 5.02 -9.92
N THR A 73 -5.19 3.78 -10.39
CA THR A 73 -5.95 2.67 -9.81
C THR A 73 -5.56 2.45 -8.35
N THR A 74 -4.25 2.38 -8.06
CA THR A 74 -3.74 2.16 -6.70
C THR A 74 -4.09 3.32 -5.77
N ALA A 75 -3.98 4.57 -6.23
CA ALA A 75 -4.39 5.76 -5.50
C ALA A 75 -5.91 5.80 -5.26
N SER A 76 -6.72 5.37 -6.23
CA SER A 76 -8.18 5.26 -6.10
C SER A 76 -8.55 4.26 -5.02
N VAL A 77 -7.88 3.09 -4.99
CA VAL A 77 -8.06 2.09 -3.94
C VAL A 77 -7.64 2.66 -2.58
N SER A 78 -6.49 3.34 -2.48
CA SER A 78 -6.06 4.00 -1.23
C SER A 78 -7.10 5.00 -0.74
N ALA A 79 -7.63 5.85 -1.63
CA ALA A 79 -8.66 6.82 -1.30
C ALA A 79 -9.97 6.15 -0.85
N ALA A 80 -10.40 5.07 -1.51
CA ALA A 80 -11.59 4.32 -1.12
C ALA A 80 -11.43 3.68 0.26
N VAL A 81 -10.28 3.06 0.56
CA VAL A 81 -10.00 2.47 1.88
C VAL A 81 -9.94 3.56 2.95
N LEU A 82 -9.32 4.72 2.65
CA LEU A 82 -9.28 5.84 3.58
C LEU A 82 -10.67 6.41 3.85
N TYR A 83 -11.50 6.54 2.81
CA TYR A 83 -12.90 6.95 2.94
C TYR A 83 -13.68 5.98 3.83
N ILE A 84 -13.57 4.68 3.59
CA ILE A 84 -14.18 3.65 4.43
C ILE A 84 -13.70 3.79 5.88
N ALA A 85 -12.39 3.92 6.10
CA ALA A 85 -11.83 4.11 7.43
C ALA A 85 -12.41 5.36 8.12
N TRP A 86 -12.62 6.44 7.38
CA TRP A 86 -13.21 7.66 7.89
C TRP A 86 -14.70 7.48 8.23
N THR A 87 -15.45 6.68 7.48
CA THR A 87 -16.87 6.39 7.78
C THR A 87 -17.06 5.50 9.02
N ILE A 88 -16.01 4.84 9.51
CA ILE A 88 -16.10 4.03 10.73
C ILE A 88 -16.12 4.94 11.95
N ASP A 89 -17.26 5.00 12.63
CA ASP A 89 -17.37 5.64 13.93
C ASP A 89 -16.37 5.03 14.92
N PRO A 90 -15.69 5.86 15.74
CA PRO A 90 -14.91 5.34 16.85
C PRO A 90 -15.87 4.72 17.86
N LEU A 91 -16.16 3.44 17.71
CA LEU A 91 -16.84 2.63 18.72
C LEU A 91 -15.97 2.65 19.99
N GLY A 92 -16.19 3.62 20.87
CA GLY A 92 -15.82 3.67 22.30
C GLY A 92 -14.40 3.26 22.74
N THR A 93 -13.44 3.13 21.83
CA THR A 93 -12.09 2.62 22.09
C THR A 93 -11.07 3.69 21.68
N SER A 94 -11.14 4.83 22.38
CA SER A 94 -10.06 5.82 22.41
C SER A 94 -8.90 5.29 23.23
#